data_AF-A0A7S2UZ63-F1
#
_entry.id   AF-A0A7S2UZ63-F1
#
_cell.length_a   1.000
_cell.length_b   1.000
_cell.length_c   1.000
_cell.angle_alpha   90.00
_cell.angle_beta   90.00
_cell.angle_gamma   90.00
#
_symmetry.space_group_name_H-M   'P 1'
#
loop_
_entity.id
_entity.type
_entity.pdbx_description
1 polymer ?
#
loop_
_entity_poly.entity_id
_entity_poly.type
_entity_poly.pdbx_seq_one_letter_code
_entity_poly.pdbx_strand_id
1 'polypeptide(L)'
;TEEEVVEELVEEAKEFAAEGEQAQEDGAGIESNQDEAKRILKKVKAFNWADHGAVTEVRDQGKCGDCYAVASAEDIEGTHYLSTGSLVKLSPEQITSCSSGADDGCQGGIMAQAYEYVINAGGLVQDQEYPYTAGEGDRGTCRTDLLTSINLLSGAQIAGWTQVSTEGSEAATW
;
A
#
# COMPACT_ATOMS: atom_id res chain seq x y z
N THR A 1 -9.51 -28.66 -2.12
CA THR A 1 -8.75 -28.53 -3.39
C THR A 1 -7.57 -27.60 -3.15
N GLU A 2 -6.65 -27.36 -4.09
CA GLU A 2 -5.63 -26.31 -3.90
C GLU A 2 -6.28 -24.94 -3.63
N GLU A 3 -7.43 -24.68 -4.26
CA GLU A 3 -8.27 -23.50 -4.03
C GLU A 3 -8.76 -23.37 -2.58
N GLU A 4 -9.32 -24.43 -1.99
CA GLU A 4 -9.77 -24.42 -0.59
C GLU A 4 -8.61 -24.19 0.40
N VAL A 5 -7.41 -24.69 0.09
CA VAL A 5 -6.22 -24.47 0.94
C VAL A 5 -5.75 -23.02 0.86
N VAL A 6 -5.87 -22.38 -0.31
CA VAL A 6 -5.50 -20.97 -0.45
C VAL A 6 -6.54 -20.06 0.20
N GLU A 7 -7.84 -20.36 0.07
CA GLU A 7 -8.87 -19.65 0.82
C GLU A 7 -8.67 -19.77 2.33
N GLU A 8 -8.38 -20.97 2.84
CA GLU A 8 -8.05 -21.19 4.25
C GLU A 8 -6.81 -20.39 4.68
N LEU A 9 -5.75 -20.35 3.86
CA LEU A 9 -4.55 -19.57 4.16
C LEU A 9 -4.77 -18.05 4.09
N VAL A 10 -5.64 -17.58 3.19
CA VAL A 10 -6.02 -16.16 3.09
C VAL A 10 -6.85 -15.76 4.29
N GLU A 11 -7.77 -16.61 4.74
CA GLU A 11 -8.53 -16.36 5.97
C GLU A 11 -7.62 -16.46 7.21
N GLU A 12 -6.71 -17.42 7.30
CA GLU A 12 -5.69 -17.49 8.36
C GLU A 12 -4.79 -16.23 8.37
N ALA A 13 -4.41 -15.71 7.19
CA ALA A 13 -3.62 -14.49 7.07
C ALA A 13 -4.41 -13.23 7.46
N LYS A 14 -5.71 -13.16 7.12
CA LYS A 14 -6.60 -12.08 7.54
C LYS A 14 -6.85 -12.11 9.05
N GLU A 15 -7.08 -13.28 9.63
CA GLU A 15 -7.19 -13.45 11.09
C GLU A 15 -5.90 -13.01 11.78
N PHE A 16 -4.75 -13.42 11.25
CA PHE A 16 -3.44 -13.00 11.76
C PHE A 16 -3.23 -11.48 11.67
N ALA A 17 -3.63 -10.84 10.56
CA ALA A 17 -3.55 -9.39 10.40
C ALA A 17 -4.46 -8.66 11.40
N ALA A 18 -5.69 -9.15 11.62
CA ALA A 18 -6.64 -8.61 12.58
C ALA A 18 -6.14 -8.76 14.04
N GLU A 19 -5.52 -9.90 14.37
CA GLU A 19 -4.89 -10.13 15.68
C GLU A 19 -3.65 -9.26 15.89
N GLY A 20 -2.91 -8.96 14.82
CA GLY A 20 -1.78 -8.02 14.83
C GLY A 20 -2.20 -6.58 15.17
N GLU A 21 -3.30 -6.10 14.59
CA GLU A 21 -3.87 -4.78 14.94
C GLU A 21 -4.30 -4.72 16.41
N GLN A 22 -4.99 -5.75 16.91
CA GLN A 22 -5.45 -5.81 18.30
C GLN A 22 -4.27 -5.90 19.30
N ALA A 23 -3.23 -6.67 18.99
CA ALA A 23 -2.04 -6.81 19.84
C ALA A 23 -1.23 -5.50 19.96
N GLN A 24 -1.26 -4.66 18.92
CA GLN A 24 -0.63 -3.34 18.94
C GLN A 24 -1.39 -2.34 19.83
N GLU A 25 -2.71 -2.45 19.94
CA GLU A 25 -3.52 -1.65 20.88
C GLU A 25 -3.33 -2.08 22.34
N ASP A 26 -3.15 -3.39 22.59
CA ASP A 26 -3.07 -3.97 23.93
C ASP A 26 -1.65 -4.02 24.52
N GLY A 27 -0.62 -3.65 23.74
CA GLY A 27 0.77 -3.65 24.18
C GLY A 27 1.34 -5.05 24.49
N ALA A 28 0.74 -6.09 23.90
CA ALA A 28 1.24 -7.47 23.97
C ALA A 28 2.43 -7.64 23.02
N GLY A 29 3.47 -8.37 23.43
CA GLY A 29 4.74 -8.44 22.73
C GLY A 29 4.66 -9.04 21.32
N ILE A 30 5.23 -8.32 20.35
CA ILE A 30 5.38 -8.63 18.91
C ILE A 30 6.01 -10.02 18.63
N GLU A 31 6.71 -10.61 19.61
CA GLU A 31 7.42 -11.89 19.48
C GLU A 31 6.52 -13.11 19.20
N SER A 32 5.27 -13.15 19.69
CA SER A 32 4.39 -14.32 19.47
C SER A 32 3.88 -14.42 18.03
N ASN A 33 3.71 -13.28 17.36
CA ASN A 33 3.14 -13.23 16.02
C ASN A 33 4.15 -13.65 14.94
N GLN A 34 5.45 -13.50 15.20
CA GLN A 34 6.48 -13.88 14.23
C GLN A 34 6.62 -15.40 14.03
N ASP A 35 6.40 -16.22 15.05
CA ASP A 35 6.53 -17.67 14.94
C ASP A 35 5.35 -18.32 14.20
N GLU A 36 4.14 -17.76 14.37
CA GLU A 36 2.94 -18.09 13.62
C GLU A 36 3.13 -17.76 12.12
N ALA A 37 3.55 -16.53 11.82
CA ALA A 37 3.84 -16.08 10.46
C ALA A 37 4.89 -16.96 9.77
N LYS A 38 5.98 -17.30 10.48
CA LYS A 38 7.02 -18.24 9.96
C LYS A 38 6.44 -19.62 9.66
N ARG A 39 5.48 -20.11 10.45
CA ARG A 39 4.84 -21.42 10.23
C ARG A 39 3.94 -21.40 9.00
N ILE A 40 3.18 -20.33 8.79
CA ILE A 40 2.32 -20.12 7.62
C ILE A 40 3.19 -19.99 6.36
N LEU A 41 4.20 -19.12 6.37
CA LEU A 41 5.14 -18.93 5.25
C LEU A 41 5.90 -20.21 4.88
N LYS A 42 6.19 -21.08 5.84
CA LYS A 42 6.84 -22.38 5.56
C LYS A 42 5.94 -23.36 4.79
N LYS A 43 4.61 -23.19 4.87
CA LYS A 43 3.65 -23.98 4.08
C LYS A 43 3.45 -23.41 2.68
N VAL A 44 3.57 -22.09 2.53
CA VAL A 44 3.37 -21.37 1.27
C VAL A 44 4.69 -21.30 0.48
N LYS A 45 4.89 -22.25 -0.44
CA LYS A 45 6.13 -22.29 -1.26
C LYS A 45 6.21 -21.19 -2.32
N ALA A 46 5.07 -20.68 -2.76
CA ALA A 46 4.93 -19.59 -3.72
C ALA A 46 3.53 -19.00 -3.55
N PHE A 47 3.44 -17.68 -3.56
CA PHE A 47 2.19 -16.94 -3.49
C PHE A 47 2.31 -15.72 -4.39
N ASN A 48 1.24 -15.42 -5.13
CA ASN A 48 1.19 -14.32 -6.07
C ASN A 48 -0.13 -13.57 -5.90
N TRP A 49 -0.07 -12.39 -5.28
CA TRP A 49 -1.21 -11.52 -5.05
C TRP A 49 -2.02 -11.20 -6.32
N ALA A 50 -1.37 -11.17 -7.49
CA ALA A 50 -2.04 -10.91 -8.77
C ALA A 50 -3.01 -12.04 -9.17
N ASP A 51 -2.71 -13.29 -8.81
CA ASP A 51 -3.59 -14.44 -9.07
C ASP A 51 -4.86 -14.39 -8.20
N HIS A 52 -4.87 -13.54 -7.17
CA HIS A 52 -5.96 -13.35 -6.22
C HIS A 52 -6.69 -12.01 -6.36
N GLY A 53 -6.45 -11.28 -7.46
CA GLY A 53 -7.15 -10.02 -7.74
C GLY A 53 -6.73 -8.84 -6.85
N ALA A 54 -5.61 -8.96 -6.13
CA ALA A 54 -5.11 -7.94 -5.20
C ALA A 54 -4.11 -6.95 -5.83
N VAL A 55 -3.90 -7.01 -7.14
CA VAL A 55 -2.89 -6.20 -7.85
C VAL A 55 -3.53 -5.56 -9.07
N THR A 56 -3.36 -4.25 -9.22
CA THR A 56 -3.82 -3.49 -10.40
C THR A 56 -2.96 -3.79 -11.63
N GLU A 57 -3.34 -3.26 -12.79
CA GLU A 57 -2.52 -3.39 -13.99
C GLU A 57 -1.16 -2.69 -13.83
N VAL A 58 -0.14 -3.23 -14.50
CA VAL A 58 1.21 -2.67 -14.49
C VAL A 58 1.20 -1.20 -14.95
N ARG A 59 1.78 -0.33 -14.13
CA ARG A 59 1.94 1.10 -14.40
C ARG A 59 3.28 1.40 -15.09
N ASP A 60 3.33 2.52 -15.81
CA ASP A 60 4.55 3.06 -16.43
C ASP A 60 4.84 4.47 -15.90
N GLN A 61 5.89 4.60 -15.08
CA GLN A 61 6.34 5.88 -14.52
C GLN A 61 7.02 6.80 -15.55
N GLY A 62 7.26 6.30 -16.78
CA GLY A 62 7.88 7.04 -17.85
C GLY A 62 9.25 7.61 -17.48
N LYS A 63 9.42 8.92 -17.64
CA LYS A 63 10.68 9.65 -17.38
C LYS A 63 10.74 10.27 -15.98
N CYS A 64 9.71 10.09 -15.16
CA CYS A 64 9.64 10.64 -13.82
C CYS A 64 10.34 9.71 -12.83
N GLY A 65 11.18 10.27 -11.96
CA GLY A 65 11.80 9.54 -10.85
C GLY A 65 10.87 9.34 -9.64
N ASP A 66 9.59 9.07 -9.86
CA ASP A 66 8.56 8.96 -8.82
C ASP A 66 8.20 7.52 -8.44
N CYS A 67 9.13 6.58 -8.60
CA CYS A 67 8.92 5.18 -8.22
C CYS A 67 8.49 5.00 -6.76
N TYR A 68 8.89 5.90 -5.86
CA TYR A 68 8.42 5.92 -4.47
C TYR A 68 6.91 6.18 -4.39
N ALA A 69 6.37 7.07 -5.21
CA ALA A 69 4.95 7.40 -5.25
C ALA A 69 4.15 6.25 -5.88
N VAL A 70 4.64 5.69 -6.98
CA VAL A 70 4.01 4.53 -7.64
C VAL A 70 3.98 3.33 -6.70
N ALA A 71 5.11 2.99 -6.07
CA ALA A 71 5.20 1.87 -5.15
C ALA A 71 4.32 2.06 -3.90
N SER A 72 4.30 3.26 -3.31
CA SER A 72 3.42 3.55 -2.17
C SER A 72 1.94 3.49 -2.55
N ALA A 73 1.55 3.94 -3.74
CA ALA A 73 0.17 3.81 -4.19
C ALA A 73 -0.22 2.33 -4.34
N GLU A 74 0.58 1.52 -5.04
CA GLU A 74 0.33 0.08 -5.24
C GLU A 74 0.28 -0.71 -3.92
N ASP A 75 1.13 -0.39 -2.96
CA ASP A 75 1.10 -0.99 -1.62
C ASP A 75 -0.21 -0.67 -0.86
N ILE A 76 -0.69 0.57 -0.97
CA ILE A 76 -1.98 0.97 -0.38
C ILE A 76 -3.15 0.30 -1.11
N GLU A 77 -3.08 0.12 -2.44
CA GLU A 77 -4.10 -0.62 -3.21
C GLU A 77 -4.23 -2.06 -2.72
N GLY A 78 -3.10 -2.75 -2.56
CA GLY A 78 -3.06 -4.11 -2.03
C GLY A 78 -3.60 -4.20 -0.61
N THR A 79 -3.12 -3.34 0.28
CA THR A 79 -3.60 -3.28 1.68
C THR A 79 -5.10 -3.00 1.76
N HIS A 80 -5.60 -2.08 0.93
CA HIS A 80 -7.03 -1.78 0.84
C HIS A 80 -7.84 -2.98 0.33
N TYR A 81 -7.33 -3.72 -0.65
CA TYR A 81 -7.94 -4.95 -1.13
C TYR A 81 -8.05 -6.01 -0.03
N LEU A 82 -6.99 -6.20 0.77
CA LEU A 82 -7.00 -7.16 1.87
C LEU A 82 -8.03 -6.81 2.95
N SER A 83 -8.16 -5.52 3.27
CA SER A 83 -9.10 -5.02 4.28
C SER A 83 -10.56 -5.06 3.81
N THR A 84 -10.82 -4.77 2.53
CA THR A 84 -12.19 -4.52 2.05
C THR A 84 -12.72 -5.57 1.06
N GLY A 85 -11.83 -6.38 0.47
CA GLY A 85 -12.13 -7.25 -0.65
C GLY A 85 -12.36 -6.53 -1.99
N SER A 86 -12.12 -5.22 -2.06
CA SER A 86 -12.34 -4.40 -3.25
C SER A 86 -11.03 -3.79 -3.73
N LEU A 87 -10.66 -4.04 -4.99
CA LEU A 87 -9.45 -3.46 -5.56
C LEU A 87 -9.78 -2.09 -6.12
N VAL A 88 -9.08 -1.08 -5.65
CA VAL A 88 -9.20 0.31 -6.14
C VAL A 88 -7.88 0.71 -6.76
N LYS A 89 -7.94 1.48 -7.84
CA LYS A 89 -6.76 2.03 -8.50
C LYS A 89 -6.54 3.46 -8.01
N LEU A 90 -5.47 3.71 -7.28
CA LEU A 90 -5.17 4.97 -6.59
C LEU A 90 -4.26 5.88 -7.42
N SER A 91 -4.26 7.17 -7.11
CA SER A 91 -3.46 8.17 -7.83
C SER A 91 -2.04 8.29 -7.26
N PRO A 92 -0.99 7.78 -7.95
CA PRO A 92 0.39 8.12 -7.61
C PRO A 92 0.68 9.60 -7.92
N GLU A 93 -0.03 10.20 -8.87
CA GLU A 93 0.11 11.62 -9.21
C GLU A 93 -0.16 12.52 -7.99
N GLN A 94 -1.16 12.18 -7.16
CA GLN A 94 -1.45 12.92 -5.94
C GLN A 94 -0.20 12.99 -5.05
N ILE A 95 0.52 11.88 -4.85
CA ILE A 95 1.78 11.86 -4.09
C ILE A 95 2.84 12.68 -4.82
N THR A 96 3.08 12.41 -6.10
CA THR A 96 4.13 13.07 -6.91
C THR A 96 3.96 14.60 -6.95
N SER A 97 2.72 15.08 -7.08
CA SER A 97 2.36 16.51 -7.15
C SER A 97 2.32 17.18 -5.78
N CYS A 98 1.87 16.49 -4.73
CA CYS A 98 1.47 17.14 -3.47
C CYS A 98 2.32 16.77 -2.25
N SER A 99 3.04 15.63 -2.27
CA SER A 99 3.99 15.32 -1.21
C SER A 99 5.16 16.32 -1.21
N SER A 100 5.78 16.49 -0.05
CA SER A 100 6.89 17.43 0.16
C SER A 100 7.83 16.90 1.24
N GLY A 101 8.95 17.61 1.47
CA GLY A 101 9.95 17.21 2.44
C GLY A 101 11.07 16.42 1.77
N ALA A 102 11.17 15.12 2.06
CA ALA A 102 12.12 14.23 1.41
C ALA A 102 11.68 13.81 -0.02
N ASP A 103 10.43 14.10 -0.38
CA ASP A 103 9.87 13.84 -1.70
C ASP A 103 9.95 15.11 -2.57
N ASP A 104 10.50 14.97 -3.78
CA ASP A 104 10.70 16.06 -4.75
C ASP A 104 10.13 15.70 -6.13
N GLY A 105 8.91 15.15 -6.12
CA GLY A 105 8.20 14.75 -7.34
C GLY A 105 9.04 13.83 -8.21
N CYS A 106 9.35 14.26 -9.44
CA CYS A 106 10.16 13.47 -10.38
C CYS A 106 11.66 13.40 -10.06
N GLN A 107 12.16 14.08 -9.03
CA GLN A 107 13.56 13.99 -8.61
C GLN A 107 13.83 12.89 -7.58
N GLY A 108 12.80 12.14 -7.18
CA GLY A 108 12.91 11.09 -6.18
C GLY A 108 12.16 11.40 -4.88
N GLY A 109 12.13 10.41 -4.02
CA GLY A 109 11.44 10.45 -2.73
C GLY A 109 11.62 9.13 -1.99
N ILE A 110 10.99 9.02 -0.83
CA ILE A 110 11.03 7.81 0.01
C ILE A 110 9.61 7.41 0.41
N MET A 111 9.33 6.11 0.38
CA MET A 111 7.99 5.58 0.65
C MET A 111 7.47 5.99 2.04
N ALA A 112 8.35 6.01 3.05
CA ALA A 112 8.01 6.49 4.40
C ALA A 112 7.39 7.90 4.39
N GLN A 113 7.94 8.82 3.60
CA GLN A 113 7.42 10.19 3.52
C GLN A 113 6.12 10.24 2.72
N ALA A 114 5.98 9.40 1.68
CA ALA A 114 4.74 9.25 0.94
C ALA A 114 3.61 8.74 1.83
N TYR A 115 3.84 7.72 2.68
CA TYR A 115 2.84 7.22 3.62
C TYR A 115 2.42 8.30 4.64
N GLU A 116 3.38 9.03 5.20
CA GLU A 116 3.09 10.16 6.09
C GLU A 116 2.26 11.24 5.38
N TYR A 117 2.57 11.55 4.12
CA TYR A 117 1.75 12.45 3.32
C TYR A 117 0.31 11.92 3.18
N VAL A 118 0.13 10.64 2.83
CA VAL A 118 -1.20 10.05 2.65
C VAL A 118 -2.03 10.12 3.94
N ILE A 119 -1.43 9.81 5.08
CA ILE A 119 -2.07 9.91 6.40
C ILE A 119 -2.54 11.35 6.64
N ASN A 120 -1.65 12.33 6.44
CA ASN A 120 -1.95 13.75 6.66
C ASN A 120 -2.93 14.34 5.63
N ALA A 121 -2.94 13.81 4.41
CA ALA A 121 -3.89 14.18 3.36
C ALA A 121 -5.29 13.58 3.59
N GLY A 122 -5.42 12.62 4.50
CA GLY A 122 -6.66 11.89 4.76
C GLY A 122 -6.96 10.81 3.71
N GLY A 123 -5.94 10.36 2.97
CA GLY A 123 -6.04 9.30 1.96
C GLY A 123 -5.55 9.68 0.57
N LEU A 124 -5.57 8.68 -0.31
CA LEU A 124 -5.39 8.83 -1.76
C LEU A 124 -6.74 8.75 -2.47
N VAL A 125 -6.93 9.60 -3.47
CA VAL A 125 -8.05 9.51 -4.41
C VAL A 125 -7.78 8.46 -5.50
N GLN A 126 -8.81 8.09 -6.25
CA GLN A 126 -8.63 7.17 -7.37
C GLN A 126 -7.82 7.81 -8.51
N ASP A 127 -7.09 6.98 -9.26
CA ASP A 127 -6.31 7.37 -10.44
C ASP A 127 -7.18 8.11 -11.47
N GLN A 128 -8.45 7.72 -11.62
CA GLN A 128 -9.36 8.38 -12.54
C GLN A 128 -9.75 9.81 -12.10
N GLU A 129 -9.75 10.09 -10.79
CA GLU A 129 -10.11 11.38 -10.22
C GLU A 129 -8.92 12.37 -10.21
N TYR A 130 -7.70 11.84 -10.11
CA TYR A 130 -6.45 12.59 -10.25
C TYR A 130 -5.48 11.82 -11.17
N PRO A 131 -5.62 11.96 -12.50
CA PRO A 131 -4.88 11.14 -13.48
C PRO A 131 -3.38 11.34 -13.47
N TYR A 132 -2.65 10.25 -13.76
CA TYR A 132 -1.20 10.28 -13.92
C TYR A 132 -0.77 11.10 -15.14
N THR A 133 -0.01 12.16 -14.87
CA THR A 133 0.59 13.03 -15.89
C THR A 133 2.10 13.17 -15.74
N ALA A 134 2.65 12.74 -14.60
CA ALA A 134 4.04 12.93 -14.29
C ALA A 134 5.01 12.17 -15.19
N GLY A 135 4.54 11.13 -15.88
CA GLY A 135 5.35 10.28 -16.76
C GLY A 135 6.15 11.01 -17.86
N GLU A 136 5.82 12.26 -18.17
CA GLU A 136 6.63 13.11 -19.06
C GLU A 136 7.88 13.71 -18.39
N GLY A 137 8.10 13.43 -17.11
CA GLY A 137 9.21 13.92 -16.29
C GLY A 137 8.92 15.23 -15.56
N ASP A 138 7.64 15.60 -15.43
CA ASP A 138 7.20 16.81 -14.71
C ASP A 138 6.19 16.43 -13.64
N ARG A 139 6.49 16.73 -12.37
CA ARG A 139 5.59 16.45 -11.24
C ARG A 139 4.25 17.18 -11.29
N GLY A 140 4.12 18.19 -12.16
CA GLY A 140 2.94 19.02 -12.26
C GLY A 140 2.76 19.96 -11.06
N THR A 141 1.53 20.45 -10.90
CA THR A 141 1.14 21.30 -9.77
C THR A 141 0.14 20.56 -8.89
N CYS A 142 0.34 20.58 -7.57
CA CYS A 142 -0.66 20.06 -6.64
C CYS A 142 -2.00 20.78 -6.78
N ARG A 143 -3.04 20.05 -7.18
CA ARG A 143 -4.41 20.55 -7.35
C ARG A 143 -5.22 20.35 -6.06
N THR A 144 -4.91 21.14 -5.04
CA THR A 144 -5.63 21.10 -3.76
C THR A 144 -7.11 21.46 -3.87
N ASP A 145 -7.45 22.33 -4.84
CA ASP A 145 -8.83 22.67 -5.20
C ASP A 145 -9.62 21.44 -5.67
N LEU A 146 -8.99 20.60 -6.48
CA LEU A 146 -9.56 19.34 -6.93
C LEU A 146 -9.71 18.35 -5.78
N LEU A 147 -8.64 18.13 -5.01
CA LEU A 147 -8.63 17.17 -3.88
C LEU A 147 -9.67 17.50 -2.81
N THR A 148 -9.91 18.78 -2.53
CA THR A 148 -10.95 19.21 -1.58
C THR A 148 -12.38 19.06 -2.10
N SER A 149 -12.56 18.89 -3.41
CA SER A 149 -13.85 18.68 -4.05
C SER A 149 -14.20 17.21 -4.28
N ILE A 150 -13.20 16.33 -4.21
CA ILE A 150 -13.35 14.88 -4.39
C ILE A 150 -13.85 14.25 -3.08
N ASN A 151 -14.70 13.23 -3.21
CA ASN A 151 -15.11 12.42 -2.08
C ASN A 151 -14.05 11.37 -1.77
N LEU A 152 -13.16 11.64 -0.80
CA LEU A 152 -12.10 10.71 -0.39
C LEU A 152 -12.59 9.30 0.00
N LEU A 153 -13.90 9.11 0.27
CA LEU A 153 -14.48 7.78 0.53
C LEU A 153 -14.46 6.84 -0.70
N SER A 154 -14.24 7.36 -1.92
CA SER A 154 -14.03 6.52 -3.12
C SER A 154 -12.60 5.97 -3.19
N GLY A 155 -11.66 6.57 -2.47
CA GLY A 155 -10.24 6.20 -2.49
C GLY A 155 -9.87 5.23 -1.37
N ALA A 156 -8.63 5.35 -0.87
CA ALA A 156 -8.13 4.56 0.23
C ALA A 156 -7.44 5.40 1.29
N GLN A 157 -7.53 4.96 2.54
CA GLN A 157 -6.92 5.59 3.70
C GLN A 157 -6.06 4.55 4.42
N ILE A 158 -4.96 5.01 5.00
CA ILE A 158 -4.13 4.22 5.91
C ILE A 158 -4.06 4.94 7.24
N ALA A 159 -4.06 4.17 8.34
CA ALA A 159 -3.92 4.72 9.69
C ALA A 159 -2.45 4.82 10.13
N GLY A 160 -1.57 4.07 9.48
CA GLY A 160 -0.14 4.00 9.80
C GLY A 160 0.62 3.17 8.77
N TRP A 161 1.93 3.09 8.97
CA TRP A 161 2.84 2.26 8.20
C TRP A 161 3.92 1.72 9.13
N THR A 162 4.57 0.63 8.73
CA THR A 162 5.72 0.09 9.47
C THR A 162 6.85 -0.25 8.51
N GLN A 163 8.09 -0.10 8.98
CA GLN A 163 9.25 -0.52 8.22
C GLN A 163 9.56 -1.97 8.56
N VAL A 164 9.51 -2.82 7.55
CA VAL A 164 10.01 -4.18 7.61
C VAL A 164 11.47 -4.19 8.07
N SER A 165 11.80 -4.93 9.12
CA SER A 165 13.18 -5.04 9.58
C SER A 165 14.05 -5.78 8.57
N THR A 166 15.30 -5.36 8.46
CA THR A 166 16.31 -6.04 7.62
C THR A 166 16.85 -7.32 8.28
N GLU A 167 16.45 -7.61 9.52
CA GLU A 167 16.79 -8.83 10.22
C GLU A 167 15.74 -9.90 9.90
N GLY A 168 16.04 -10.73 8.89
CA GLY A 168 15.39 -12.00 8.55
C GLY A 168 13.94 -12.27 9.01
N SER A 169 13.06 -12.42 8.00
CA SER A 169 11.68 -12.96 7.98
C SER A 169 10.53 -11.97 7.82
N GLU A 170 10.73 -10.67 8.04
CA GLU A 170 9.64 -9.69 7.85
C GLU A 170 9.49 -9.18 6.40
N ALA A 171 10.50 -9.37 5.55
CA ALA A 171 10.43 -9.02 4.11
C ALA A 171 9.47 -9.91 3.29
N ALA A 172 8.81 -10.86 3.95
CA ALA A 172 7.82 -11.75 3.36
C ALA A 172 6.48 -11.76 4.12
N THR A 173 6.26 -10.85 5.07
CA THR A 173 5.01 -10.77 5.85
C THR A 173 4.20 -9.54 5.47
N TRP A 174 3.62 -9.55 4.26
CA TRP A 174 2.42 -8.79 3.88
C TRP A 174 1.66 -9.57 2.80
#